data_AF-A0A0C3PAB8-F1
#
_entry.id   AF-A0A0C3PAB8-F1
#
_cell.length_a   1.000
_cell.length_b   1.000
_cell.length_c   1.000
_cell.angle_alpha   90.00
_cell.angle_beta   90.00
_cell.angle_gamma   90.00
#
_symmetry.space_group_name_H-M   'P 1'
#
loop_
_entity.id
_entity.type
_entity.pdbx_description
1 polymer ?
#
loop_
_entity_poly.entity_id
_entity_poly.type
_entity_poly.pdbx_seq_one_letter_code
_entity_poly.pdbx_strand_id
1 'polypeptide(L)'
;MIFLAFVAVVTSELTTILPKAIQYLSAEYQPMRQQCEAGVTQLVKDLAPFGLTKAEKLQVVNLAPTEAVELYVVSFFLKKILTDVVDV
;
A
#
# COMPACT_ATOMS: atom_id res chain seq x y z
N MET A 1 -24.78 -28.59 5.44
CA MET A 1 -25.35 -27.28 5.05
C MET A 1 -24.47 -26.09 5.46
N ILE A 2 -23.67 -26.17 6.53
CA ILE A 2 -22.77 -25.08 6.97
C ILE A 2 -21.62 -24.79 5.98
N PHE A 3 -21.04 -25.81 5.35
CA PHE A 3 -19.89 -25.66 4.45
C PHE A 3 -20.22 -24.89 3.15
N LEU A 4 -21.41 -25.09 2.58
CA LEU A 4 -21.88 -24.38 1.39
C LEU A 4 -22.20 -22.92 1.67
N ALA A 5 -22.74 -22.59 2.85
CA ALA A 5 -23.01 -21.22 3.26
C ALA A 5 -21.71 -20.42 3.46
N PHE A 6 -20.67 -21.03 4.04
CA PHE A 6 -19.37 -20.39 4.21
C PHE A 6 -18.69 -20.11 2.87
N VAL A 7 -18.69 -21.08 1.95
CA VAL A 7 -18.15 -20.89 0.59
C VAL A 7 -18.93 -19.80 -0.17
N ALA A 8 -20.26 -19.80 -0.06
CA ALA A 8 -21.11 -18.77 -0.68
C ALA A 8 -20.79 -17.37 -0.14
N VAL A 9 -20.62 -17.21 1.18
CA VAL A 9 -20.22 -15.94 1.82
C VAL A 9 -18.85 -15.48 1.34
N VAL A 10 -17.85 -16.37 1.31
CA VAL A 10 -16.51 -16.01 0.82
C VAL A 10 -16.57 -15.59 -0.66
N THR A 11 -17.36 -16.26 -1.49
CA THR A 11 -17.53 -15.87 -2.90
C THR A 11 -18.29 -14.55 -3.07
N SER A 12 -19.28 -14.24 -2.22
CA SER A 12 -20.06 -13.00 -2.30
C SER A 12 -19.28 -11.78 -1.83
N GLU A 13 -18.48 -11.93 -0.78
CA GLU A 13 -17.57 -10.89 -0.32
C GLU A 13 -16.50 -10.61 -1.40
N LEU A 14 -15.94 -11.66 -2.00
CA LEU A 14 -14.92 -11.51 -3.04
C LEU A 14 -15.49 -10.86 -4.31
N THR A 15 -16.69 -11.22 -4.75
CA THR A 15 -17.33 -10.60 -5.93
C THR A 15 -17.73 -9.14 -5.68
N THR A 16 -17.87 -8.72 -4.43
CA THR A 16 -18.15 -7.33 -4.08
C THR A 16 -16.88 -6.50 -3.90
N ILE A 17 -15.87 -7.07 -3.23
CA ILE A 17 -14.64 -6.36 -2.85
C ILE A 17 -13.67 -6.28 -4.03
N LEU A 18 -13.53 -7.35 -4.82
CA LEU A 18 -12.58 -7.39 -5.94
C LEU A 18 -12.81 -6.29 -6.99
N PRO A 19 -14.03 -6.06 -7.53
CA PRO A 19 -14.23 -4.98 -8.49
C PRO A 19 -14.01 -3.59 -7.86
N LYS A 20 -14.36 -3.41 -6.58
CA LYS A 20 -14.10 -2.16 -5.85
C LYS A 20 -12.60 -1.92 -5.65
N ALA A 21 -11.84 -2.97 -5.33
CA ALA A 21 -10.39 -2.90 -5.16
C ALA A 21 -9.70 -2.61 -6.50
N ILE A 22 -10.10 -3.27 -7.59
CA ILE A 22 -9.59 -2.99 -8.95
C ILE A 22 -9.92 -1.56 -9.34
N GLN A 23 -11.17 -1.11 -9.14
CA GLN A 23 -11.58 0.26 -9.42
C GLN A 23 -10.74 1.26 -8.63
N TYR A 24 -10.52 1.01 -7.33
CA TYR A 24 -9.72 1.86 -6.48
C TYR A 24 -8.26 1.92 -6.94
N LEU A 25 -7.62 0.78 -7.19
CA LEU A 25 -6.21 0.68 -7.59
C LEU A 25 -5.96 1.18 -9.02
N SER A 26 -6.97 1.15 -9.88
CA SER A 26 -6.88 1.59 -11.29
C SER A 26 -7.37 3.02 -11.51
N ALA A 27 -7.78 3.72 -10.44
CA ALA A 27 -8.30 5.08 -10.54
C ALA A 27 -7.23 6.07 -11.04
N GLU A 28 -7.65 7.13 -11.71
CA GLU A 28 -6.72 8.09 -12.35
C GLU A 28 -5.86 8.86 -11.35
N TYR A 29 -6.35 9.02 -10.12
CA TYR A 29 -5.61 9.66 -9.03
C TYR A 29 -4.61 8.73 -8.34
N GLN A 30 -4.55 7.43 -8.69
CA GLN A 30 -3.58 6.50 -8.13
C GLN A 30 -2.27 6.55 -8.91
N PRO A 31 -1.13 6.83 -8.26
CA PRO A 31 0.16 6.87 -8.94
C PRO A 31 0.64 5.48 -9.38
N MET A 32 0.16 4.42 -8.73
CA MET A 32 0.52 3.02 -9.02
C MET A 32 0.18 2.59 -10.46
N ARG A 33 -0.74 3.27 -11.15
CA ARG A 33 -1.14 2.93 -12.53
C ARG A 33 0.01 3.04 -13.53
N GLN A 34 0.99 3.90 -13.25
CA GLN A 34 2.13 4.15 -14.12
C GLN A 34 3.35 3.27 -13.76
N GLN A 35 3.26 2.45 -12.72
CA GLN A 35 4.37 1.65 -12.24
C GLN A 35 4.52 0.35 -13.02
N CYS A 36 5.77 -0.08 -13.18
CA CYS A 36 6.13 -1.37 -13.73
C CYS A 36 7.12 -2.09 -12.80
N GLU A 37 7.22 -3.41 -12.93
CA GLU A 37 8.09 -4.24 -12.09
C GLU A 37 9.56 -3.76 -12.08
N ALA A 38 10.08 -3.42 -13.26
CA ALA A 38 11.44 -2.90 -13.40
C ALA A 38 11.62 -1.55 -12.70
N GLY A 39 10.64 -0.65 -12.82
CA GLY A 39 10.66 0.67 -12.18
C GLY A 39 10.60 0.58 -10.66
N VAL A 40 9.72 -0.27 -10.11
CA VAL A 40 9.65 -0.51 -8.66
C VAL A 40 10.94 -1.13 -8.15
N THR A 41 11.49 -2.10 -8.88
CA THR A 41 12.77 -2.74 -8.51
C THR A 41 13.92 -1.73 -8.46
N GLN A 42 13.98 -0.83 -9.44
CA GLN A 42 14.99 0.22 -9.46
C GLN A 42 14.79 1.22 -8.31
N LEU A 43 13.54 1.68 -8.10
CA LEU A 43 13.19 2.58 -7.01
C LEU A 43 13.58 2.02 -5.64
N VAL A 44 13.29 0.74 -5.37
CA VAL A 44 13.66 0.11 -4.09
C VAL A 44 15.17 0.03 -3.88
N LYS A 45 15.95 -0.15 -4.95
CA LYS A 45 17.42 -0.10 -4.90
C LYS A 45 17.92 1.32 -4.64
N ASP A 46 17.33 2.31 -5.30
CA ASP A 46 17.68 3.71 -5.12
C ASP A 46 17.33 4.20 -3.70
N LEU A 47 16.31 3.62 -3.07
CA LEU A 47 15.93 3.88 -1.68
C LEU A 47 16.80 3.15 -0.65
N ALA A 48 17.69 2.23 -1.05
CA ALA A 48 18.52 1.46 -0.13
C ALA A 48 19.49 2.31 0.74
N PRO A 49 20.16 3.36 0.22
CA PRO A 49 21.10 4.16 1.00
C PRO A 49 20.44 4.98 2.12
N PHE A 50 19.13 5.22 2.06
CA PHE A 50 18.42 6.11 2.99
C PHE A 50 18.00 5.43 4.30
N GLY A 51 18.35 4.15 4.50
CA GLY A 51 18.05 3.44 5.75
C GLY A 51 16.57 3.24 6.06
N LEU A 52 15.69 3.42 5.06
CA LEU A 52 14.24 3.28 5.22
C LEU A 52 13.85 1.84 5.59
N THR A 53 12.88 1.72 6.48
CA THR A 53 12.24 0.45 6.82
C THR A 53 11.46 -0.11 5.63
N LYS A 54 11.13 -1.40 5.67
CA LYS A 54 10.29 -2.03 4.63
C LYS A 54 8.93 -1.34 4.49
N ALA A 55 8.34 -0.91 5.59
CA ALA A 55 7.06 -0.21 5.61
C ALA A 55 7.16 1.18 4.96
N GLU A 56 8.22 1.94 5.25
CA GLU A 56 8.45 3.26 4.63
C GLU A 56 8.68 3.14 3.12
N LYS A 57 9.49 2.16 2.69
CA LYS A 57 9.70 1.88 1.26
C LYS A 57 8.39 1.54 0.56
N LEU A 58 7.53 0.74 1.19
CA LEU A 58 6.21 0.40 0.65
C LEU A 58 5.32 1.64 0.49
N GLN A 59 5.32 2.53 1.47
CA GLN A 59 4.55 3.78 1.39
C GLN A 59 5.06 4.71 0.30
N VAL A 60 6.38 4.85 0.13
CA VAL A 60 6.98 5.64 -0.95
C VAL A 60 6.59 5.07 -2.32
N VAL A 61 6.63 3.75 -2.49
CA VAL A 61 6.19 3.11 -3.74
C VAL A 61 4.69 3.34 -3.98
N ASN A 62 3.83 3.13 -2.98
CA ASN A 62 2.38 3.23 -3.18
C ASN A 62 1.89 4.66 -3.41
N LEU A 63 2.51 5.65 -2.77
CA LEU A 63 2.07 7.05 -2.82
C LEU A 63 2.82 7.87 -3.85
N ALA A 64 3.97 7.40 -4.33
CA ALA A 64 4.86 8.08 -5.29
C ALA A 64 4.98 9.59 -5.03
N PRO A 65 5.50 9.99 -3.84
CA PRO A 65 5.54 11.38 -3.44
C PRO A 65 6.37 12.22 -4.42
N THR A 66 5.84 13.37 -4.79
CA THR A 66 6.44 14.33 -5.72
C THR A 66 7.03 15.53 -5.00
N GLU A 67 6.57 15.80 -3.78
CA GLU A 67 7.04 16.89 -2.94
C GLU A 67 7.75 16.40 -1.69
N ALA A 68 8.71 17.19 -1.20
CA ALA A 68 9.44 16.87 0.03
C ALA A 68 8.51 16.74 1.25
N VAL A 69 7.44 17.53 1.31
CA VAL A 69 6.46 17.48 2.41
C VAL A 69 5.76 16.11 2.49
N GLU A 70 5.49 15.48 1.35
CA GLU A 70 4.84 14.16 1.29
C GLU A 70 5.76 13.06 1.83
N LEU A 71 7.07 13.16 1.57
CA LEU A 71 8.08 12.26 2.15
C LEU A 71 8.18 12.39 3.68
N TYR A 72 8.04 13.61 4.21
CA TYR A 72 7.97 13.84 5.66
C TYR A 72 6.75 13.18 6.28
N VAL A 73 5.59 13.22 5.62
CA VAL A 73 4.37 12.55 6.09
C VAL A 73 4.58 11.04 6.15
N VAL A 74 5.22 10.42 5.17
CA VAL A 74 5.48 8.97 5.15
C VAL A 74 6.31 8.53 6.37
N SER A 75 7.43 9.22 6.64
CA SER A 75 8.29 8.86 7.78
C SER A 75 7.63 9.21 9.12
N PHE A 76 6.97 10.37 9.22
CA PHE A 76 6.32 10.81 10.45
C PHE A 76 5.12 9.93 10.84
N PHE A 77 4.27 9.57 9.87
CA PHE A 77 3.06 8.79 10.12
C PHE A 77 3.39 7.37 10.57
N LEU A 78 4.39 6.71 9.95
CA LEU A 78 4.83 5.39 10.40
C LEU A 78 5.47 5.43 11.77
N LYS A 79 6.28 6.46 12.05
CA LYS A 79 6.87 6.66 13.38
C LYS A 79 5.80 6.86 14.44
N LYS A 80 4.78 7.67 14.14
CA LYS A 80 3.64 7.90 15.04
C LYS A 80 2.81 6.64 15.27
N ILE A 81 2.44 5.90 14.22
CA ILE A 81 1.70 4.64 14.37
C ILE A 81 2.48 3.65 15.23
N LEU A 82 3.79 3.51 15.00
CA LEU A 82 4.61 2.59 15.79
C LEU A 82 4.70 3.00 17.26
N THR A 83 4.79 4.30 17.56
CA THR A 83 4.76 4.78 18.94
C THR A 83 3.39 4.55 19.59
N ASP A 84 2.29 4.91 18.89
CA ASP A 84 0.93 4.74 19.39
C ASP A 84 0.51 3.26 19.55
N VAL A 85 1.16 2.31 18.86
CA VAL A 85 0.91 0.86 18.96
C VAL A 85 1.82 0.18 20.01
N VAL A 86 2.99 0.74 20.31
CA VAL A 86 3.96 0.18 21.27
C VAL A 86 3.81 0.81 22.66
N ASP A 87 3.07 1.90 22.80
CA ASP A 87 2.59 2.41 24.09
C ASP A 87 1.38 1.59 24.61
N VAL A 88 1.63 0.33 25.00
CA VAL A 88 0.84 -0.49 25.95
C VAL A 88 1.78 -1.31 26.83
#